data_AF-A0A7C0WIC9-F1
#
_entry.id   AF-A0A7C0WIC9-F1
#
_cell.length_a   1.000
_cell.length_b   1.000
_cell.length_c   1.000
_cell.angle_alpha   90.00
_cell.angle_beta   90.00
_cell.angle_gamma   90.00
#
_symmetry.space_group_name_H-M   'P 1'
#
loop_
_entity.id
_entity.type
_entity.pdbx_description
1 polymer ?
#
loop_
_entity_poly.entity_id
_entity_poly.type
_entity_poly.pdbx_seq_one_letter_code
_entity_poly.pdbx_strand_id
1 'polypeptide(L)'
;MKCFSFVVLGLICSGSLAAADSYPKNPNIDILNYTFRIALNDSTNEIVAVTTVKIRFLTGGAPNFSLDFVDKKPELNWEFSPPAVTSRKSKRFRLTKPDTNSFFRCRIFL
;
A
#
# COMPACT_ATOMS: atom_id res chain seq x y z
N MET A 1 -33.85 17.91 37.24
CA MET A 1 -32.69 17.01 37.04
C MET A 1 -32.85 16.20 35.74
N LYS A 2 -32.92 16.86 34.58
CA LYS A 2 -33.11 16.19 33.26
C LYS A 2 -32.15 16.74 32.18
N CYS A 3 -31.53 17.89 32.43
CA CYS A 3 -30.62 18.54 31.49
C CYS A 3 -29.20 17.92 31.47
N PHE A 4 -28.79 17.25 32.54
CA PHE A 4 -27.45 16.63 32.60
C PHE A 4 -27.33 15.41 31.67
N SER A 5 -28.45 14.74 31.37
CA SER A 5 -28.48 13.54 30.53
C SER A 5 -28.24 13.82 29.05
N PHE A 6 -28.63 15.00 28.54
CA PHE A 6 -28.45 15.35 27.13
C PHE A 6 -26.99 15.70 26.80
N VAL A 7 -26.25 16.25 27.77
CA VAL A 7 -24.83 16.62 27.60
C VAL A 7 -23.95 15.38 27.46
N VAL A 8 -24.24 14.31 28.22
CA VAL A 8 -23.50 13.04 28.15
C VAL A 8 -23.74 12.32 26.83
N LEU A 9 -24.98 12.36 26.29
CA LEU A 9 -25.32 11.73 25.01
C LEU A 9 -24.64 12.44 23.82
N GLY A 10 -24.53 13.77 23.85
CA GLY A 10 -23.81 14.54 22.82
C GLY A 10 -22.30 14.29 22.79
N LEU A 11 -21.69 13.99 23.95
CA LEU A 11 -20.26 13.71 24.06
C LEU A 11 -19.89 12.32 23.49
N ILE A 12 -20.81 11.34 23.55
CA ILE A 12 -20.58 9.98 23.01
C ILE A 12 -20.69 9.94 21.48
N CYS A 13 -21.53 10.78 20.87
CA CYS A 13 -21.68 10.86 19.40
C CYS A 13 -20.56 11.61 18.68
N SER A 14 -19.70 12.34 19.41
CA SER A 14 -18.53 13.02 18.84
C SER A 14 -17.32 12.08 18.64
N GLY A 15 -17.52 10.77 18.87
CA GLY A 15 -16.50 9.73 18.75
C GLY A 15 -15.98 9.57 17.33
N SER A 16 -14.92 10.32 17.02
CA SER A 16 -13.92 10.06 15.99
C SER A 16 -14.46 9.76 14.59
N LEU A 17 -14.73 10.83 13.84
CA LEU A 17 -14.44 10.85 12.40
C LEU A 17 -12.91 10.80 12.21
N ALA A 18 -12.29 9.69 12.62
CA ALA A 18 -10.93 9.41 12.22
C ALA A 18 -10.96 9.28 10.69
N ALA A 19 -10.16 10.07 9.99
CA ALA A 19 -9.95 9.89 8.56
C ALA A 19 -9.32 8.49 8.39
N ALA A 20 -10.18 7.50 8.18
CA ALA A 20 -9.75 6.15 7.89
C ALA A 20 -8.99 6.19 6.57
N ASP A 21 -7.91 5.42 6.50
CA ASP A 21 -7.21 5.22 5.25
C ASP A 21 -8.21 4.69 4.21
N SER A 22 -8.52 5.53 3.22
CA SER A 22 -9.46 5.21 2.15
C SER A 22 -8.80 4.37 1.05
N TYR A 23 -7.53 3.97 1.26
CA TYR A 23 -6.85 3.13 0.30
C TYR A 23 -7.55 1.77 0.19
N PRO A 24 -7.93 1.35 -1.03
CA PRO A 24 -8.70 0.13 -1.23
C PRO A 24 -7.86 -1.10 -0.87
N LYS A 25 -8.17 -1.71 0.28
CA LYS A 25 -7.54 -2.96 0.72
C LYS A 25 -8.27 -4.15 0.08
N ASN A 26 -7.52 -5.13 -0.41
CA ASN A 26 -8.10 -6.39 -0.87
C ASN A 26 -8.44 -7.28 0.35
N PRO A 27 -9.73 -7.54 0.66
CA PRO A 27 -10.12 -8.32 1.83
C PRO A 27 -9.89 -9.83 1.67
N ASN A 28 -9.55 -10.28 0.46
CA ASN A 28 -9.36 -11.69 0.13
C ASN A 28 -7.94 -12.19 0.41
N ILE A 29 -7.03 -11.29 0.77
CA ILE A 29 -5.63 -11.61 1.02
C ILE A 29 -5.18 -10.98 2.33
N ASP A 30 -4.23 -11.65 2.96
CA ASP A 30 -3.55 -11.16 4.15
C ASP A 30 -2.04 -11.14 3.92
N ILE A 31 -1.41 -10.01 4.21
CA ILE A 31 0.04 -9.85 4.05
C ILE A 31 0.69 -10.18 5.39
N LEU A 32 1.36 -11.34 5.45
CA LEU A 32 1.96 -11.83 6.69
C LEU A 32 3.32 -11.21 6.96
N ASN A 33 4.12 -11.03 5.90
CA ASN A 33 5.45 -10.44 6.01
C ASN A 33 5.87 -9.82 4.68
N TYR A 34 6.66 -8.76 4.75
CA TYR A 34 7.37 -8.20 3.61
C TYR A 34 8.81 -7.87 4.02
N THR A 35 9.74 -8.15 3.12
CA THR A 35 11.16 -7.83 3.28
C THR A 35 11.65 -7.11 2.03
N PHE A 36 12.25 -5.93 2.21
CA PHE A 36 12.89 -5.17 1.15
C PHE A 36 14.40 -5.21 1.34
N ARG A 37 15.12 -5.67 0.32
CA ARG A 37 16.58 -5.58 0.25
C ARG A 37 16.93 -4.50 -0.76
N ILE A 38 17.41 -3.37 -0.27
CA ILE A 38 17.65 -2.17 -1.08
C ILE A 38 19.16 -1.96 -1.18
N ALA A 39 19.65 -1.68 -2.39
CA ALA A 39 20.98 -1.21 -2.68
C ALA A 39 20.87 0.19 -3.30
N LEU A 40 21.60 1.14 -2.72
CA LEU A 40 21.67 2.53 -3.17
C LEU A 40 23.05 2.74 -3.80
N ASN A 41 23.08 3.38 -4.97
CA ASN A 41 24.34 3.79 -5.59
C ASN A 41 24.31 5.28 -5.93
N ASP A 42 25.05 6.07 -5.15
CA ASP A 42 25.14 7.51 -5.34
C ASP A 42 25.90 7.87 -6.63
N SER A 43 26.81 7.01 -7.12
CA SER A 43 27.58 7.29 -8.33
C SER A 43 26.74 7.18 -9.60
N THR A 44 25.74 6.28 -9.61
CA THR A 44 24.82 6.10 -10.74
C THR A 44 23.45 6.75 -10.51
N ASN A 45 23.19 7.25 -9.29
CA ASN A 45 21.89 7.76 -8.85
C ASN A 45 20.77 6.73 -9.08
N GLU A 46 21.04 5.47 -8.73
CA GLU A 46 20.15 4.32 -8.94
C GLU A 46 19.77 3.67 -7.61
N ILE A 47 18.54 3.15 -7.55
CA ILE A 47 18.04 2.34 -6.44
C ILE A 47 17.63 0.97 -6.98
N VAL A 48 18.31 -0.07 -6.50
CA VAL A 48 17.98 -1.46 -6.85
C VAL A 48 17.39 -2.15 -5.64
N ALA A 49 16.17 -2.67 -5.76
CA ALA A 49 15.49 -3.33 -4.67
C ALA A 49 15.05 -4.76 -5.03
N VAL A 50 15.12 -5.65 -4.05
CA VAL A 50 14.47 -6.96 -4.11
C VAL A 50 13.44 -7.04 -2.99
N THR A 51 12.18 -7.18 -3.37
CA THR A 51 11.07 -7.32 -2.44
C THR A 51 10.63 -8.77 -2.36
N THR A 52 10.52 -9.28 -1.13
CA THR A 52 9.90 -10.58 -0.85
C THR A 52 8.64 -10.37 -0.03
N VAL A 53 7.50 -10.89 -0.48
CA VAL A 53 6.20 -10.77 0.22
C VAL A 53 5.65 -12.16 0.49
N LYS A 54 5.30 -12.43 1.75
CA LYS A 54 4.60 -13.64 2.19
C LYS A 54 3.11 -13.31 2.33
N ILE A 55 2.28 -13.99 1.56
CA ILE A 55 0.85 -13.71 1.45
C ILE A 55 0.06 -14.96 1.81
N ARG A 56 -1.00 -14.77 2.60
CA ARG A 56 -2.02 -15.77 2.85
C ARG A 56 -3.29 -15.41 2.08
N PHE A 57 -3.71 -16.30 1.20
CA PHE A 57 -4.98 -16.14 0.47
C PHE A 57 -6.12 -16.68 1.35
N LEU A 58 -7.09 -15.82 1.64
CA LEU A 58 -8.20 -16.12 2.57
C LEU A 58 -9.37 -16.80 1.85
N THR A 59 -9.61 -16.47 0.58
CA THR A 59 -10.63 -17.11 -0.24
C THR A 59 -9.97 -17.99 -1.30
N GLY A 60 -10.54 -19.19 -1.48
CA GLY A 60 -10.09 -20.12 -2.51
C GLY A 60 -10.20 -19.47 -3.88
N GLY A 61 -9.06 -19.27 -4.55
CA GLY A 61 -9.02 -18.77 -5.92
C GLY A 61 -8.90 -17.25 -6.09
N ALA A 62 -8.51 -16.47 -5.07
CA ALA A 62 -8.08 -15.09 -5.26
C ALA A 62 -6.81 -15.06 -6.16
N PRO A 63 -6.92 -14.82 -7.48
CA PRO A 63 -5.87 -15.20 -8.43
C PRO A 63 -4.88 -14.06 -8.70
N ASN A 64 -5.16 -12.87 -8.16
CA ASN A 64 -4.52 -11.63 -8.56
C ASN A 64 -3.98 -10.90 -7.33
N PHE A 65 -2.67 -10.72 -7.32
CA PHE A 65 -1.96 -9.83 -6.42
C PHE A 65 -1.34 -8.71 -7.26
N SER A 66 -1.57 -7.45 -6.88
CA SER A 66 -1.02 -6.30 -7.62
C SER A 66 -0.16 -5.50 -6.66
N LEU A 67 1.04 -5.13 -7.10
CA LEU A 67 1.86 -4.16 -6.41
C LEU A 67 1.82 -2.87 -7.22
N ASP A 68 1.50 -1.78 -6.55
CA ASP A 68 1.53 -0.46 -7.15
C ASP A 68 2.91 0.15 -6.95
N PHE A 69 3.53 0.50 -8.06
CA PHE A 69 4.79 1.23 -8.10
C PHE A 69 4.55 2.63 -8.63
N VAL A 70 5.45 3.53 -8.26
CA VAL A 70 5.54 4.87 -8.81
C VAL A 70 6.86 4.94 -9.56
N ASP A 71 6.84 5.47 -10.77
CA ASP A 71 8.06 5.66 -11.56
C ASP A 71 8.85 6.87 -11.04
N LYS A 72 10.13 6.94 -11.43
CA LYS A 72 10.97 8.12 -11.19
C LYS A 72 10.27 9.36 -11.74
N LYS A 73 10.10 10.37 -10.88
CA LYS A 73 9.58 11.67 -11.32
C LYS A 73 10.60 12.28 -12.29
N PRO A 74 10.19 12.86 -13.43
CA PRO A 74 11.08 13.73 -14.21
C PRO A 74 11.61 14.85 -13.31
N GLU A 75 12.80 15.37 -13.61
CA GLU A 75 13.46 16.40 -12.80
C GLU A 75 12.49 17.49 -12.38
N LEU A 76 12.45 17.74 -11.08
CA LEU A 76 11.55 18.71 -10.48
C LEU A 76 12.09 20.11 -10.79
N ASN A 77 11.51 20.80 -11.78
CA ASN A 77 11.62 22.26 -11.85
C ASN A 77 10.80 22.85 -10.70
N TRP A 78 11.47 23.41 -9.70
CA TRP A 78 10.86 23.94 -8.48
C TRP A 78 9.95 25.17 -8.71
N GLU A 79 9.96 25.75 -9.92
CA GLU A 79 9.22 26.95 -10.30
C GLU A 79 7.69 26.75 -10.40
N PHE A 80 7.22 25.50 -10.51
CA PHE A 80 5.79 25.19 -10.59
C PHE A 80 5.41 24.16 -9.52
N SER A 81 4.36 24.47 -8.76
CA SER A 81 3.74 23.60 -7.75
C SER A 81 3.85 22.12 -8.12
N PRO A 82 4.34 21.24 -7.23
CA PRO A 82 4.72 19.88 -7.62
C PRO A 82 3.52 19.21 -8.27
N PRO A 83 3.65 18.68 -9.51
CA PRO A 83 2.57 17.87 -10.06
C PRO A 83 2.34 16.73 -9.06
N ALA A 84 1.09 16.57 -8.65
CA ALA A 84 0.62 15.45 -7.86
C ALA A 84 1.18 14.15 -8.44
N VAL A 85 1.44 13.14 -7.61
CA VAL A 85 1.92 11.81 -8.04
C VAL A 85 0.93 11.26 -9.07
N THR A 86 1.24 11.44 -10.36
CA THR A 86 0.30 11.23 -11.47
C THR A 86 0.69 10.00 -12.30
N SER A 87 1.91 9.48 -12.14
CA SER A 87 2.36 8.25 -12.81
C SER A 87 2.28 7.06 -11.85
N ARG A 88 1.14 6.37 -11.86
CA ARG A 88 0.97 5.07 -11.18
C ARG A 88 1.29 3.97 -12.20
N LYS A 89 2.31 3.16 -11.92
CA LYS A 89 2.60 1.95 -12.67
C LYS A 89 2.25 0.73 -11.82
N SER A 90 1.05 0.19 -12.01
CA SER A 90 0.64 -1.03 -11.32
C SER A 90 1.23 -2.25 -12.05
N LYS A 91 1.99 -3.07 -11.34
CA LYS A 91 2.43 -4.37 -11.86
C LYS A 91 1.57 -5.45 -11.22
N ARG A 92 0.63 -5.97 -12.00
CA ARG A 92 -0.28 -7.05 -11.59
C ARG A 92 0.38 -8.40 -11.86
N PHE A 93 0.56 -9.19 -10.82
CA PHE A 93 1.06 -10.56 -10.89
C PHE A 93 -0.12 -11.52 -10.76
N ARG A 94 -0.29 -12.41 -11.74
CA ARG A 94 -1.24 -13.52 -11.64
C ARG A 94 -0.53 -14.73 -11.05
N LEU A 95 -1.16 -15.38 -10.07
CA LEU A 95 -0.72 -16.69 -9.60
C LEU A 95 -1.60 -17.78 -10.22
N THR A 96 -0.96 -18.71 -10.90
CA THR A 96 -1.58 -19.99 -11.26
C THR A 96 -1.58 -20.87 -10.01
N LYS A 97 -2.72 -20.86 -9.30
CA LYS A 97 -3.04 -21.70 -8.14
C LYS A 97 -2.19 -21.42 -6.89
N PRO A 98 -2.58 -20.43 -6.06
CA PRO A 98 -1.91 -20.18 -4.79
C PRO A 98 -2.15 -21.36 -3.83
N ASP A 99 -1.07 -21.94 -3.35
CA ASP A 99 -0.99 -22.55 -2.03
C ASP A 99 -1.38 -21.52 -0.95
N THR A 100 -1.89 -21.97 0.20
CA THR A 100 -2.38 -21.08 1.28
C THR A 100 -1.32 -20.12 1.82
N ASN A 101 -0.03 -20.38 1.56
CA ASN A 101 1.09 -19.51 1.86
C ASN A 101 2.01 -19.37 0.64
N SER A 102 1.77 -18.38 -0.21
CA SER A 102 2.64 -18.14 -1.36
C SER A 102 3.71 -17.09 -1.05
N PHE A 103 4.90 -17.30 -1.62
CA PHE A 103 6.01 -16.35 -1.58
C PHE A 103 6.18 -15.67 -2.93
N PHE A 104 6.22 -14.34 -2.92
CA PHE A 104 6.53 -13.54 -4.11
C PHE A 104 7.89 -12.90 -3.94
N ARG A 105 8.74 -13.00 -4.96
CA ARG A 105 9.99 -12.27 -5.06
C ARG A 105 9.97 -11.40 -6.31
N CYS A 106 10.10 -10.09 -6.15
CA CYS A 106 10.19 -9.15 -7.25
C CYS A 106 11.51 -8.39 -7.16
N ARG A 107 12.23 -8.26 -8.29
CA ARG A 107 13.37 -7.35 -8.41
C ARG A 107 12.88 -6.08 -9.12
N ILE A 108 13.14 -4.94 -8.50
CA ILE A 108 12.73 -3.61 -8.93
C ILE A 108 14.00 -2.80 -9.18
N PHE A 109 14.00 -2.07 -10.28
CA PHE A 109 15.02 -1.08 -10.64
C PHE A 109 14.31 0.26 -10.75
N LEU A 110 14.78 1.26 -10.02
CA LEU A 110 14.23 2.62 -9.92
C LEU A 110 15.32 3.64 -10.26
#